data_AF-A0A1I7SK08-F1
#
_entry.id   AF-A0A1I7SK08-F1
#
_cell.length_a   1.000
_cell.length_b   1.000
_cell.length_c   1.000
_cell.angle_alpha   90.00
_cell.angle_beta   90.00
_cell.angle_gamma   90.00
#
_symmetry.space_group_name_H-M   'P 1'
#
loop_
_entity.id
_entity.type
_entity.pdbx_description
1 polymer ?
#
loop_
_entity_poly.entity_id
_entity_poly.type
_entity_poly.pdbx_seq_one_letter_code
_entity_poly.pdbx_strand_id
1 'polypeptide(L)'
;MQDKERFDQLKAKFVEEGRTIKKTAERMLQNANFKRNRTRQIYLDRLAEIEFHFLDQPILLGDELNAVDVRLWDAPFLRRFKNGIAHIFKLNAVIKLKNFVLPEYKSIIHTDDQKIYFFFGVVDFPDYDVDFPASLDFSGTGFLMAKTLSETFGIAFLESDKDPDKEHRARWDCITKLYRQQCDPRGVDWCVHTQVAVHV
;
A
#
# COMPACT_ATOMS: atom_id res chain seq x y z
N MET A 1 8.59 -25.73 -8.31
CA MET A 1 7.65 -26.13 -7.26
C MET A 1 7.91 -25.34 -5.98
N GLN A 2 9.14 -25.40 -5.45
CA GLN A 2 9.60 -24.62 -4.29
C GLN A 2 9.37 -23.09 -4.40
N ASP A 3 9.60 -22.48 -5.56
CA ASP A 3 9.37 -21.03 -5.74
C ASP A 3 7.90 -20.62 -5.69
N LYS A 4 6.98 -21.53 -6.04
CA LYS A 4 5.53 -21.28 -5.96
C LYS A 4 5.08 -21.33 -4.50
N GLU A 5 5.51 -22.35 -3.77
CA GLU A 5 5.21 -22.50 -2.34
C GLU A 5 5.75 -21.33 -1.52
N ARG A 6 6.98 -20.87 -1.81
CA ARG A 6 7.56 -19.69 -1.13
C ARG A 6 6.79 -18.41 -1.44
N PHE A 7 6.28 -18.24 -2.66
CA PHE A 7 5.44 -17.10 -3.00
C PHE A 7 4.06 -17.15 -2.33
N ASP A 8 3.44 -18.33 -2.26
CA ASP A 8 2.18 -18.53 -1.56
C ASP A 8 2.33 -18.23 -0.05
N GLN A 9 3.47 -18.60 0.55
CA GLN A 9 3.82 -18.22 1.92
C GLN A 9 3.98 -16.71 2.10
N LEU A 10 4.67 -16.05 1.16
CA LEU A 10 4.86 -14.59 1.15
C LEU A 10 3.50 -13.87 1.14
N LYS A 11 2.59 -14.29 0.24
CA LYS A 11 1.23 -13.75 0.14
C LYS A 11 0.41 -14.00 1.40
N ALA A 12 0.49 -15.20 1.97
CA ALA A 12 -0.23 -15.53 3.21
C ALA A 12 0.24 -14.66 4.39
N LYS A 13 1.56 -14.51 4.55
CA LYS A 13 2.18 -13.65 5.56
C LYS A 13 1.73 -12.19 5.41
N PHE A 14 1.68 -11.68 4.18
CA PHE A 14 1.23 -10.31 3.90
C PHE A 14 -0.23 -10.09 4.34
N VAL A 15 -1.11 -11.05 4.05
CA VAL A 15 -2.52 -10.98 4.46
C VAL A 15 -2.66 -11.01 5.99
N GLU A 16 -1.83 -11.81 6.68
CA GLU A 16 -1.81 -11.87 8.14
C GLU A 16 -1.33 -10.56 8.78
N GLU A 17 -0.28 -9.95 8.23
CA GLU A 17 0.24 -8.65 8.67
C GLU A 17 -0.82 -7.56 8.50
N GLY A 18 -1.50 -7.51 7.36
CA GLY A 18 -2.58 -6.56 7.12
C GLY A 18 -3.71 -6.67 8.15
N ARG A 19 -4.11 -7.89 8.51
CA ARG A 19 -5.10 -8.11 9.58
C ARG A 19 -4.59 -7.62 10.93
N THR A 20 -3.33 -7.88 11.24
CA THR A 20 -2.69 -7.45 12.50
C THR A 20 -2.63 -5.92 12.61
N ILE A 21 -2.27 -5.24 11.52
CA ILE A 21 -2.21 -3.77 11.44
C ILE A 21 -3.60 -3.17 11.60
N LYS A 22 -4.61 -3.68 10.87
CA LYS A 22 -5.99 -3.21 10.98
C LYS A 22 -6.52 -3.38 12.42
N LYS A 23 -6.30 -4.53 13.04
CA LYS A 23 -6.68 -4.79 14.44
C LYS A 23 -5.96 -3.88 15.44
N THR A 24 -4.69 -3.57 15.18
CA THR A 24 -3.91 -2.65 16.01
C THR A 24 -4.45 -1.22 15.89
N ALA A 25 -4.73 -0.76 14.66
CA ALA A 25 -5.36 0.53 14.41
C ALA A 25 -6.73 0.65 15.08
N GLU A 26 -7.55 -0.40 15.01
CA GLU A 26 -8.85 -0.45 15.68
C GLU A 26 -8.72 -0.22 17.19
N ARG A 27 -7.81 -0.96 17.85
CA ARG A 27 -7.53 -0.80 19.29
C ARG A 27 -7.00 0.59 19.61
N MET A 28 -6.16 1.17 18.76
CA MET A 28 -5.66 2.53 18.94
C MET A 28 -6.80 3.55 18.88
N LEU A 29 -7.71 3.42 17.92
CA LEU A 29 -8.88 4.30 17.78
C LEU A 29 -9.87 4.16 18.95
N GLN A 30 -10.10 2.94 19.42
CA GLN A 30 -10.95 2.68 20.60
C GLN A 30 -10.40 3.38 21.84
N ASN A 31 -9.07 3.35 22.03
CA ASN A 31 -8.40 3.96 23.19
C ASN A 31 -7.99 5.42 22.98
N ALA A 32 -8.18 5.98 21.79
CA ALA A 32 -7.79 7.34 21.50
C ALA A 32 -8.72 8.36 22.19
N ASN A 33 -8.11 9.46 22.61
CA ASN A 33 -8.78 10.59 23.25
C ASN A 33 -9.52 11.44 22.23
N PHE A 34 -10.65 10.94 21.71
CA PHE A 34 -11.57 11.73 20.89
C PHE A 34 -12.41 12.65 21.77
N LYS A 35 -12.63 13.90 21.33
CA LYS A 35 -13.54 14.85 22.02
C LYS A 35 -14.99 14.38 21.91
N ARG A 36 -15.35 13.80 20.76
CA ARG A 36 -16.70 13.31 20.49
C ARG A 36 -16.70 11.83 20.13
N ASN A 37 -17.62 11.08 20.71
CA ASN A 37 -17.78 9.66 20.39
C ASN A 37 -18.21 9.43 18.94
N ARG A 38 -18.95 10.38 18.34
CA ARG A 38 -19.32 10.35 16.92
C ARG A 38 -18.08 10.31 16.02
N THR A 39 -17.10 11.18 16.25
CA THR A 39 -15.84 11.17 15.50
C THR A 39 -15.17 9.81 15.60
N ARG A 40 -15.01 9.26 16.81
CA ARG A 40 -14.45 7.91 17.01
C ARG A 40 -15.17 6.86 16.17
N GLN A 41 -16.50 6.88 16.18
CA GLN A 41 -17.29 5.90 15.44
C GLN A 41 -17.07 6.03 13.93
N ILE A 42 -16.99 7.25 13.38
CA ILE A 42 -16.70 7.45 11.95
C ILE A 42 -15.36 6.83 11.56
N TYR A 43 -14.33 6.98 12.40
CA TYR A 43 -13.03 6.36 12.16
C TYR A 43 -13.10 4.83 12.18
N LEU A 44 -13.82 4.26 13.16
CA LEU A 44 -14.00 2.82 13.30
C LEU A 44 -14.81 2.23 12.14
N ASP A 45 -15.89 2.89 11.73
CA ASP A 45 -16.74 2.47 10.60
C ASP A 45 -15.92 2.47 9.31
N ARG A 46 -15.17 3.55 9.06
CA ARG A 46 -14.30 3.62 7.88
C ARG A 46 -13.19 2.58 7.92
N LEU A 47 -12.56 2.36 9.08
CA LEU A 47 -11.55 1.31 9.22
C LEU A 47 -12.14 -0.08 8.92
N ALA A 48 -13.38 -0.35 9.35
CA ALA A 48 -14.04 -1.62 9.12
C ALA A 48 -14.22 -1.92 7.62
N GLU A 49 -14.49 -0.90 6.81
CA GLU A 49 -14.64 -1.00 5.35
C GLU A 49 -13.31 -1.23 4.58
N ILE A 50 -12.17 -0.89 5.19
CA ILE A 50 -10.88 -0.97 4.50
C ILE A 50 -10.41 -2.42 4.36
N GLU A 51 -10.06 -2.81 3.14
CA GLU A 51 -9.51 -4.12 2.83
C GLU A 51 -8.15 -4.02 2.16
N PHE A 52 -7.18 -4.80 2.64
CA PHE A 52 -5.89 -4.96 2.00
C PHE A 52 -5.92 -6.11 1.00
N HIS A 53 -5.53 -5.82 -0.23
CA HIS A 53 -5.48 -6.76 -1.33
C HIS A 53 -4.06 -6.89 -1.85
N PHE A 54 -3.59 -8.12 -2.03
CA PHE A 54 -2.30 -8.41 -2.66
C PHE A 54 -2.52 -8.70 -4.13
N LEU A 55 -2.04 -7.81 -5.00
CA LEU A 55 -2.11 -7.99 -6.45
C LEU A 55 -0.84 -8.70 -6.94
N ASP A 56 -1.03 -9.98 -7.28
CA ASP A 56 -0.07 -10.80 -7.98
C ASP A 56 -0.43 -10.95 -9.47
N GLN A 57 0.58 -11.20 -10.29
CA GLN A 57 0.37 -11.70 -11.65
C GLN A 57 0.36 -13.23 -11.63
N PRO A 58 -0.31 -13.87 -12.62
CA PRO A 58 -0.21 -15.30 -12.82
C PRO A 58 1.25 -15.78 -12.87
N ILE A 59 1.49 -16.85 -12.14
CA ILE A 59 2.80 -17.43 -11.90
C ILE A 59 3.08 -18.41 -13.06
N LEU A 60 3.62 -17.93 -14.19
CA LEU A 60 3.95 -18.79 -15.35
C LEU A 60 5.17 -19.69 -15.07
N LEU A 61 5.16 -20.96 -15.47
CA LEU A 61 6.28 -21.93 -15.33
C LEU A 61 6.50 -22.75 -16.62
N GLY A 62 7.74 -23.18 -16.86
CA GLY A 62 8.04 -24.19 -17.90
C GLY A 62 7.85 -23.65 -19.33
N ASP A 63 7.10 -24.37 -20.16
CA ASP A 63 6.88 -24.03 -21.58
C ASP A 63 6.18 -22.68 -21.77
N GLU A 64 5.43 -22.22 -20.77
CA GLU A 64 4.83 -20.88 -20.72
C GLU A 64 5.88 -19.74 -20.66
N LEU A 65 7.08 -20.05 -20.15
CA LEU A 65 8.23 -19.15 -20.01
C LEU A 65 9.17 -19.20 -21.23
N ASN A 66 9.13 -20.30 -21.99
CA ASN A 66 9.94 -20.50 -23.20
C ASN A 66 9.39 -19.74 -24.43
N ALA A 67 8.17 -19.22 -24.36
CA ALA A 67 7.54 -18.43 -25.41
C ALA A 67 7.92 -16.93 -25.40
N VAL A 68 8.86 -16.51 -24.53
CA VAL A 68 9.25 -15.10 -24.37
C VAL A 68 10.51 -14.78 -25.19
N ASP A 69 10.38 -13.86 -26.14
CA ASP A 69 11.47 -13.45 -27.06
C ASP A 69 12.61 -12.66 -26.38
N VAL A 70 12.36 -12.03 -25.23
CA VAL A 70 13.36 -11.22 -24.49
C VAL A 70 13.50 -11.75 -23.07
N ARG A 71 14.66 -12.33 -22.75
CA ARG A 71 15.01 -12.80 -21.41
C ARG A 71 15.81 -11.73 -20.69
N LEU A 72 15.21 -11.05 -19.73
CA LEU A 72 15.95 -10.19 -18.80
C LEU A 72 16.63 -11.05 -17.72
N TRP A 73 17.92 -10.82 -17.48
CA TRP A 73 18.74 -11.56 -16.53
C TRP A 73 18.72 -10.90 -15.14
N ASP A 74 17.66 -11.13 -14.36
CA ASP A 74 17.50 -10.61 -12.98
C ASP A 74 17.55 -11.70 -11.90
N ALA A 75 17.19 -11.43 -10.64
CA ALA A 75 16.98 -12.47 -9.64
C ALA A 75 15.82 -13.43 -10.06
N PRO A 76 15.89 -14.75 -9.79
CA PRO A 76 14.93 -15.73 -10.31
C PRO A 76 13.44 -15.41 -10.06
N PHE A 77 13.11 -14.85 -8.89
CA PHE A 77 11.73 -14.46 -8.56
C PHE A 77 11.25 -13.21 -9.34
N LEU A 78 12.18 -12.33 -9.77
CA LEU A 78 11.89 -11.12 -10.57
C LEU A 78 11.84 -11.38 -12.08
N ARG A 79 12.60 -12.36 -12.57
CA ARG A 79 12.62 -12.76 -13.99
C ARG A 79 11.23 -13.13 -14.49
N ARG A 80 10.44 -13.77 -13.64
CA ARG A 80 9.09 -14.25 -13.93
C ARG A 80 8.11 -13.12 -14.25
N PHE A 81 8.24 -12.01 -13.53
CA PHE A 81 7.39 -10.84 -13.69
C PHE A 81 7.79 -10.02 -14.92
N LYS A 82 9.07 -9.71 -15.05
CA LYS A 82 9.58 -8.90 -16.18
C LYS A 82 9.37 -9.58 -17.53
N ASN A 83 9.50 -10.91 -17.59
CA ASN A 83 9.28 -11.68 -18.82
C ASN A 83 7.78 -12.01 -19.04
N GLY A 84 6.95 -12.04 -17.99
CA GLY A 84 5.50 -12.31 -18.07
C GLY A 84 4.64 -11.11 -18.49
N ILE A 85 5.07 -9.88 -18.18
CA ILE A 85 4.36 -8.64 -18.55
C ILE A 85 4.10 -8.53 -20.06
N ALA A 86 5.06 -8.91 -20.90
CA ALA A 86 4.93 -8.83 -22.36
C ALA A 86 3.75 -9.68 -22.90
N HIS A 87 3.50 -10.86 -22.30
CA HIS A 87 2.36 -11.69 -22.64
C HIS A 87 1.04 -11.13 -22.14
N ILE A 88 1.03 -10.49 -20.97
CA ILE A 88 -0.17 -9.85 -20.40
C ILE A 88 -0.62 -8.68 -21.29
N PHE A 89 0.33 -7.89 -21.82
CA PHE A 89 0.05 -6.89 -22.87
C PHE A 89 -0.49 -7.51 -24.17
N LYS A 90 0.17 -8.57 -24.68
CA LYS A 90 -0.24 -9.24 -25.93
C LYS A 90 -1.61 -9.91 -25.80
N LEU A 91 -1.87 -10.55 -24.66
CA LEU A 91 -3.16 -11.16 -24.34
C LEU A 91 -4.23 -10.07 -24.27
N ASN A 92 -4.01 -9.00 -23.49
CA ASN A 92 -4.98 -7.92 -23.38
C ASN A 92 -5.28 -7.23 -24.72
N ALA A 93 -4.28 -7.08 -25.60
CA ALA A 93 -4.50 -6.57 -26.95
C ALA A 93 -5.46 -7.45 -27.78
N VAL A 94 -5.51 -8.75 -27.50
CA VAL A 94 -6.41 -9.71 -28.17
C VAL A 94 -7.79 -9.75 -27.51
N ILE A 95 -7.86 -9.85 -26.18
CA ILE A 95 -9.12 -10.11 -25.46
C ILE A 95 -9.80 -8.85 -24.88
N LYS A 96 -9.14 -7.68 -24.92
CA LYS A 96 -9.64 -6.38 -24.46
C LYS A 96 -10.27 -6.43 -23.06
N LEU A 97 -9.47 -6.80 -22.04
CA LEU A 97 -9.94 -6.85 -20.65
C LEU A 97 -10.40 -5.46 -20.20
N LYS A 98 -11.64 -5.37 -19.70
CA LYS A 98 -12.25 -4.11 -19.24
C LYS A 98 -11.51 -3.47 -18.05
N ASN A 99 -10.85 -4.27 -17.22
CA ASN A 99 -10.13 -3.84 -16.01
C ASN A 99 -8.66 -4.25 -16.08
N PHE A 100 -7.98 -3.89 -17.17
CA PHE A 100 -6.57 -4.21 -17.35
C PHE A 100 -5.70 -3.25 -16.54
N VAL A 101 -5.25 -3.71 -15.39
CA VAL A 101 -4.27 -2.99 -14.57
C VAL A 101 -2.93 -3.68 -14.74
N LEU A 102 -1.96 -2.94 -15.30
CA LEU A 102 -0.58 -3.37 -15.23
C LEU A 102 -0.09 -3.05 -13.83
N PRO A 103 0.34 -4.04 -13.05
CA PRO A 103 1.13 -3.77 -11.87
C PRO A 103 2.39 -3.05 -12.33
N GLU A 104 2.42 -1.73 -12.18
CA GLU A 104 3.69 -1.03 -12.12
C GLU A 104 4.50 -1.67 -10.99
N TYR A 105 5.80 -1.85 -11.24
CA TYR A 105 6.67 -2.69 -10.41
C TYR A 105 6.62 -2.33 -8.91
N LYS A 106 6.33 -1.07 -8.56
CA LYS A 106 6.16 -0.61 -7.17
C LYS A 106 5.02 0.39 -7.03
N SER A 107 3.77 -0.07 -7.02
CA SER A 107 2.62 0.82 -6.84
C SER A 107 1.64 0.31 -5.76
N ILE A 108 0.84 1.24 -5.25
CA ILE A 108 -0.26 1.00 -4.34
C ILE A 108 -1.46 1.75 -4.90
N ILE A 109 -2.59 1.07 -5.06
CA ILE A 109 -3.82 1.67 -5.59
C ILE A 109 -4.84 1.80 -4.46
N HIS A 110 -5.35 3.02 -4.29
CA HIS A 110 -6.54 3.30 -3.52
C HIS A 110 -7.74 3.35 -4.45
N THR A 111 -8.83 2.74 -4.02
CA THR A 111 -10.11 2.75 -4.74
C THR A 111 -11.18 3.42 -3.89
N ASP A 112 -12.22 3.93 -4.55
CA ASP A 112 -13.32 4.64 -3.89
C ASP A 112 -14.07 3.74 -2.90
N ASP A 113 -14.10 2.42 -3.15
CA ASP A 113 -14.68 1.38 -2.31
C ASP A 113 -13.77 0.94 -1.14
N GLN A 114 -12.85 1.81 -0.72
CA GLN A 114 -11.95 1.62 0.44
C GLN A 114 -11.01 0.41 0.32
N LYS A 115 -10.83 -0.15 -0.87
CA LYS A 115 -9.84 -1.20 -1.09
C LYS A 115 -8.49 -0.59 -1.37
N ILE A 116 -7.49 -1.18 -0.74
CA ILE A 116 -6.08 -0.83 -0.90
C ILE A 116 -5.40 -2.03 -1.54
N TYR A 117 -4.90 -1.83 -2.74
CA TYR A 117 -4.20 -2.86 -3.50
C TYR A 117 -2.70 -2.61 -3.44
N PHE A 118 -1.96 -3.59 -2.93
CA PHE A 118 -0.51 -3.62 -2.95
C PHE A 118 -0.05 -4.51 -4.09
N PHE A 119 0.73 -3.95 -5.01
CA PHE A 119 1.39 -4.77 -6.01
C PHE A 119 2.55 -5.54 -5.39
N PHE A 120 2.77 -6.76 -5.87
CA PHE A 120 3.80 -7.65 -5.30
C PHE A 120 5.18 -6.98 -5.18
N GLY A 121 5.58 -6.14 -6.15
CA GLY A 121 6.93 -5.57 -6.14
C GLY A 121 7.12 -4.44 -5.14
N VAL A 122 6.04 -3.97 -4.51
CA VAL A 122 6.10 -3.15 -3.29
C VAL A 122 6.46 -3.99 -2.05
N VAL A 123 6.24 -5.29 -2.15
CA VAL A 123 6.43 -6.30 -1.11
C VAL A 123 7.57 -7.23 -1.59
N ASP A 124 8.70 -6.62 -1.97
CA ASP A 124 9.90 -7.30 -2.48
C ASP A 124 11.12 -7.05 -1.59
N PHE A 125 12.15 -7.89 -1.73
CA PHE A 125 13.44 -7.67 -1.07
C PHE A 125 14.07 -6.34 -1.55
N PRO A 126 14.64 -5.51 -0.66
CA PRO A 126 15.00 -5.78 0.74
C PRO A 126 13.91 -5.45 1.78
N ASP A 127 12.72 -5.06 1.35
CA ASP A 127 11.65 -4.56 2.23
C ASP A 127 10.77 -5.70 2.79
N TYR A 128 10.87 -6.90 2.22
CA TYR A 128 10.11 -8.07 2.64
C TYR A 128 10.74 -9.41 2.20
N ASP A 129 10.73 -10.40 3.10
CA ASP A 129 11.01 -11.81 2.79
C ASP A 129 10.20 -12.72 3.73
N VAL A 130 9.93 -13.95 3.30
CA VAL A 130 9.31 -14.97 4.16
C VAL A 130 10.16 -15.25 5.40
N ASP A 131 11.49 -15.26 5.23
CA ASP A 131 12.46 -15.61 6.27
C ASP A 131 12.83 -14.43 7.18
N PHE A 132 12.28 -13.24 6.94
CA PHE A 132 12.56 -12.09 7.79
C PHE A 132 11.98 -12.28 9.20
N PRO A 133 12.69 -11.84 10.24
CA PRO A 133 12.13 -11.75 11.57
C PRO A 133 11.04 -10.67 11.61
N ALA A 134 10.06 -10.84 12.51
CA ALA A 134 8.93 -9.93 12.64
C ALA A 134 9.32 -8.45 12.77
N SER A 135 10.47 -8.14 13.40
CA SER A 135 10.97 -6.76 13.50
C SER A 135 11.25 -6.13 12.13
N LEU A 136 11.81 -6.89 11.19
CA LEU A 136 12.05 -6.40 9.83
C LEU A 136 10.74 -6.29 9.06
N ASP A 137 9.86 -7.29 9.18
CA ASP A 137 8.54 -7.26 8.55
C ASP A 137 7.72 -6.02 8.95
N PHE A 138 7.62 -5.74 10.25
CA PHE A 138 6.89 -4.58 10.76
C PHE A 138 7.56 -3.25 10.40
N SER A 139 8.89 -3.21 10.26
CA SER A 139 9.61 -1.99 9.87
C SER A 139 9.59 -1.72 8.36
N GLY A 140 9.41 -2.76 7.54
CA GLY A 140 9.29 -2.69 6.08
C GLY A 140 7.83 -2.68 5.65
N THR A 141 7.34 -3.84 5.23
CA THR A 141 5.96 -3.99 4.69
C THR A 141 4.88 -3.58 5.69
N GLY A 142 5.08 -3.85 6.99
CA GLY A 142 4.12 -3.43 8.01
C GLY A 142 4.03 -1.90 8.18
N PHE A 143 5.16 -1.20 8.14
CA PHE A 143 5.20 0.25 8.15
C PHE A 143 4.49 0.82 6.91
N LEU A 144 4.77 0.24 5.75
CA LEU A 144 4.14 0.65 4.51
C LEU A 144 2.62 0.45 4.55
N MET A 145 2.14 -0.73 4.97
CA MET A 145 0.72 -0.99 5.15
C MET A 145 0.07 0.01 6.11
N ALA A 146 0.74 0.34 7.22
CA ALA A 146 0.24 1.33 8.17
C ALA A 146 0.21 2.75 7.58
N LYS A 147 1.24 3.15 6.82
CA LYS A 147 1.28 4.42 6.09
C LYS A 147 0.10 4.53 5.12
N THR A 148 -0.08 3.52 4.29
CA THR A 148 -1.16 3.48 3.30
C THR A 148 -2.54 3.45 3.96
N LEU A 149 -2.69 2.72 5.07
CA LEU A 149 -3.90 2.80 5.87
C LEU A 149 -4.16 4.23 6.36
N SER A 150 -3.13 4.92 6.86
CA SER A 150 -3.28 6.29 7.35
C SER A 150 -3.67 7.29 6.27
N GLU A 151 -3.26 7.07 5.01
CA GLU A 151 -3.62 7.91 3.86
C GLU A 151 -5.13 7.91 3.59
N THR A 152 -5.86 6.83 3.95
CA THR A 152 -7.34 6.81 3.86
C THR A 152 -8.02 7.78 4.83
N PHE A 153 -7.29 8.20 5.87
CA PHE A 153 -7.68 9.23 6.83
C PHE A 153 -6.88 10.53 6.61
N GLY A 154 -6.31 10.72 5.42
CA GLY A 154 -5.55 11.90 5.03
C GLY A 154 -6.47 13.01 4.49
N ILE A 155 -6.03 13.71 3.45
CA ILE A 155 -6.70 14.95 3.03
C ILE A 155 -8.08 14.74 2.45
N ALA A 156 -8.30 13.66 1.71
CA ALA A 156 -9.65 13.31 1.28
C ALA A 156 -10.64 13.16 2.46
N PHE A 157 -10.15 12.78 3.66
CA PHE A 157 -10.98 12.76 4.87
C PHE A 157 -11.21 14.18 5.44
N LEU A 158 -10.19 15.05 5.41
CA LEU A 158 -10.30 16.47 5.79
C LEU A 158 -11.30 17.25 4.95
N GLU A 159 -11.36 16.95 3.65
CA GLU A 159 -12.23 17.63 2.68
C GLU A 159 -13.65 17.05 2.64
N SER A 160 -13.85 15.88 3.26
CA SER A 160 -15.16 15.22 3.29
C SER A 160 -16.06 15.75 4.40
N ASP A 161 -17.38 15.62 4.22
CA ASP A 161 -18.38 15.85 5.27
C ASP A 161 -18.29 14.84 6.44
N LYS A 162 -17.33 13.90 6.39
CA LYS A 162 -17.11 12.84 7.39
C LYS A 162 -16.28 13.29 8.60
N ASP A 163 -15.84 14.55 8.68
CA ASP A 163 -15.35 15.19 9.92
C ASP A 163 -16.26 16.35 10.36
N PRO A 164 -17.55 16.08 10.69
CA PRO A 164 -18.52 17.14 11.00
C PRO A 164 -18.11 17.98 12.21
N ASP A 165 -17.29 17.41 13.09
CA ASP A 165 -16.83 18.03 14.33
C ASP A 165 -15.49 18.76 14.17
N LYS A 166 -14.90 18.73 12.97
CA LYS A 166 -13.58 19.30 12.63
C LYS A 166 -12.45 18.85 13.57
N GLU A 167 -12.62 17.70 14.22
CA GLU A 167 -11.67 17.20 15.20
C GLU A 167 -10.44 16.63 14.51
N HIS A 168 -10.63 15.98 13.35
CA HIS A 168 -9.52 15.54 12.53
C HIS A 168 -8.74 16.74 11.98
N ARG A 169 -9.43 17.77 11.46
CA ARG A 169 -8.79 19.02 11.03
C ARG A 169 -7.93 19.64 12.12
N ALA A 170 -8.44 19.72 13.35
CA ALA A 170 -7.68 20.28 14.47
C ALA A 170 -6.41 19.48 14.81
N ARG A 171 -6.46 18.14 14.69
CA ARG A 171 -5.27 17.28 14.87
C ARG A 171 -4.27 17.46 13.73
N TRP A 172 -4.77 17.52 12.49
CA TRP A 172 -3.96 17.77 11.31
C TRP A 172 -3.21 19.11 11.41
N ASP A 173 -3.90 20.19 11.76
CA ASP A 173 -3.32 21.51 11.95
C ASP A 173 -2.19 21.53 12.99
N CYS A 174 -2.36 20.76 14.08
CA CYS A 174 -1.34 20.63 15.11
C CYS A 174 -0.06 19.98 14.56
N ILE A 175 -0.20 18.88 13.81
CA ILE A 175 0.92 18.18 13.18
C ILE A 175 1.57 19.09 12.13
N THR A 176 0.80 19.70 11.23
CA THR A 176 1.35 20.63 10.23
C THR A 176 2.12 21.77 10.88
N LYS A 177 1.61 22.32 11.99
CA LYS A 177 2.31 23.38 12.74
C LYS A 177 3.66 22.94 13.30
N LEU A 178 3.77 21.69 13.76
CA LEU A 178 5.03 21.12 14.27
C LEU A 178 6.09 21.01 13.16
N TYR A 179 5.69 20.61 11.96
CA TYR A 179 6.61 20.39 10.85
C TYR A 179 6.83 21.62 9.95
N ARG A 180 6.03 22.69 10.09
CA ARG A 180 6.02 23.84 9.16
C ARG A 180 7.38 24.53 8.94
N GLN A 181 8.29 24.46 9.92
CA GLN A 181 9.62 25.09 9.87
C GLN A 181 10.73 24.09 9.54
N GLN A 182 10.39 22.83 9.31
CA GLN A 182 11.35 21.84 8.84
C GLN A 182 11.47 21.99 7.33
N CYS A 183 12.66 22.37 6.88
CA CYS A 183 12.97 22.60 5.49
C CYS A 183 13.95 21.56 4.99
N ASP A 184 13.88 21.24 3.70
CA ASP A 184 14.84 20.33 3.08
C ASP A 184 16.24 20.93 3.22
N PRO A 185 17.19 20.25 3.89
CA PRO A 185 18.55 20.76 4.04
C PRO A 185 19.27 20.93 2.69
N ARG A 186 18.75 20.34 1.61
CA ARG A 186 19.28 20.46 0.24
C ARG A 186 18.56 21.52 -0.61
N GLY A 187 17.46 22.09 -0.11
CA GLY A 187 16.65 23.10 -0.80
C GLY A 187 16.01 24.04 0.21
N VAL A 188 16.70 25.15 0.51
CA VAL A 188 16.37 26.05 1.64
C VAL A 188 14.99 26.72 1.51
N ASP A 189 14.42 26.76 0.29
CA ASP A 189 13.10 27.30 -0.01
C ASP A 189 11.96 26.25 0.08
N TRP A 190 12.30 24.99 0.35
CA TRP A 190 11.36 23.86 0.35
C TRP A 190 11.10 23.41 1.78
N CYS A 191 10.22 24.14 2.45
CA CYS A 191 9.73 23.78 3.77
C CYS A 191 8.45 22.94 3.67
N VAL A 192 8.16 22.10 4.67
CA VAL A 192 6.95 21.25 4.66
C VAL A 192 5.68 22.05 4.34
N HIS A 193 5.61 23.33 4.75
CA HIS A 193 4.51 24.24 4.40
C HIS A 193 4.21 24.36 2.89
N THR A 194 5.21 24.27 2.00
CA THR A 194 5.00 24.36 0.54
C THR A 194 4.60 23.03 -0.10
N GLN A 195 4.89 21.89 0.55
CA GLN A 195 4.54 20.56 0.04
C GLN A 195 3.12 20.10 0.43
N VAL A 196 2.54 20.62 1.52
CA VAL A 196 1.14 20.33 1.90
C VAL A 196 0.13 20.86 0.86
N ALA A 197 0.57 21.62 -0.16
CA ALA A 197 -0.25 22.05 -1.28
C ALA A 197 -0.07 21.23 -2.58
N VAL A 198 0.93 20.33 -2.66
CA VAL A 198 1.34 19.70 -3.94
C VAL A 198 1.36 18.16 -3.89
N HIS A 199 1.49 17.54 -2.72
CA HIS A 199 1.32 16.09 -2.56
C HIS A 199 0.31 15.76 -1.46
N VAL A 200 -0.82 16.45 -1.56
CA VAL A 200 -1.93 16.39 -0.64
C VAL A 200 -3.21 16.15 -1.42
#